data_AF-A0A0R3R7I3-F1
#
_entry.id   AF-A0A0R3R7I3-F1
#
_cell.length_a   1.000
_cell.length_b   1.000
_cell.length_c   1.000
_cell.angle_alpha   90.00
_cell.angle_beta   90.00
_cell.angle_gamma   90.00
#
_symmetry.space_group_name_H-M   'P 1'
#
loop_
_entity.id
_entity.type
_entity.pdbx_description
1 polymer ?
#
loop_
_entity_poly.entity_id
_entity_poly.type
_entity_poly.pdbx_seq_one_letter_code
_entity_poly.pdbx_strand_id
1 'polypeptide(L)' 'MGRYFLEHLGGRRIFSCDSCKAFLTNEDELISKHFTGSTGPAFLFDRVVNIEYSEMQLRTMITGRHIVRDVICKR' A
#
# COMPACT_ATOMS: atom_id res chain seq x y z
N MET A 1 28.14 -2.52 2.72
CA MET A 1 26.86 -2.89 2.10
C MET A 1 25.78 -2.80 3.18
N GLY A 2 24.89 -1.80 3.10
CA GLY A 2 23.87 -1.57 4.12
C GLY A 2 22.82 -2.67 4.10
N ARG A 3 22.39 -3.13 5.28
CA ARG A 3 21.29 -4.08 5.41
C ARG A 3 19.98 -3.29 5.28
N TYR A 4 19.13 -3.65 4.32
CA TYR A 4 17.77 -3.13 4.25
C TYR A 4 16.94 -3.85 5.31
N PHE A 5 16.49 -3.11 6.32
CA PHE A 5 15.57 -3.63 7.31
C PHE A 5 14.17 -3.52 6.74
N LEU A 6 13.61 -4.66 6.31
CA LEU A 6 12.22 -4.75 5.91
C LEU A 6 11.37 -4.96 7.15
N GLU A 7 10.36 -4.10 7.34
CA GLU A 7 9.35 -4.27 8.38
C GLU A 7 8.41 -5.41 8.01
N HIS A 8 7.95 -6.16 9.01
CA HIS A 8 7.02 -7.27 8.83
C HIS A 8 5.90 -7.17 9.87
N LEU A 9 4.67 -6.96 9.39
CA LEU A 9 3.48 -6.79 10.25
C LEU A 9 2.99 -8.13 10.85
N GLY A 10 3.51 -9.25 10.36
CA GLY A 10 3.07 -10.60 10.77
C GLY A 10 1.84 -11.05 9.99
N GLY A 11 1.10 -12.03 10.52
CA GLY A 11 -0.13 -12.55 9.91
C GLY A 11 0.06 -13.80 9.06
N ARG A 12 -1.05 -14.47 8.73
CA ARG A 12 -1.05 -15.76 8.01
C ARG A 12 -1.01 -15.62 6.49
N ARG A 13 -1.54 -14.53 5.96
CA ARG A 13 -1.67 -14.31 4.52
C ARG A 13 -1.05 -12.96 4.17
N ILE A 14 -0.09 -13.00 3.26
CA ILE A 14 0.87 -11.93 3.03
C ILE A 14 0.72 -11.41 1.60
N PHE A 15 0.77 -10.09 1.45
CA PHE A 15 0.90 -9.41 0.17
C PHE A 15 2.31 -8.88 0.03
N SER A 16 3.00 -9.30 -1.04
CA SER A 16 4.37 -8.92 -1.35
C SER A 16 4.46 -8.24 -2.72
N CYS A 17 5.43 -7.34 -2.89
CA CYS A 17 5.72 -6.74 -4.18
C CYS A 17 6.09 -7.83 -5.20
N ASP A 18 5.55 -7.75 -6.42
CA ASP A 18 5.83 -8.77 -7.43
C ASP A 18 7.30 -8.78 -7.88
N SER A 19 7.93 -7.61 -8.03
CA SER A 19 9.28 -7.51 -8.60
C SER A 19 10.41 -7.82 -7.62
N CYS A 20 10.32 -7.37 -6.37
CA CYS A 20 11.38 -7.56 -5.36
C CYS A 20 11.01 -8.54 -4.24
N LYS A 21 9.75 -9.02 -4.22
CA LYS A 21 9.22 -9.91 -3.18
C LYS A 21 9.29 -9.33 -1.75
N ALA A 22 9.48 -8.01 -1.62
CA ALA A 22 9.40 -7.33 -0.33
C ALA A 22 7.99 -7.45 0.25
N PHE A 23 7.92 -7.68 1.54
CA PHE A 23 6.66 -7.70 2.30
C PHE A 23 6.01 -6.31 2.26
N LEU A 24 4.72 -6.20 1.93
CA LEU A 24 4.00 -4.93 1.90
C LEU A 24 2.94 -4.87 3.00
N THR A 25 2.08 -5.87 3.06
CA THR A 25 0.97 -5.92 4.04
C THR A 25 0.47 -7.35 4.21
N ASN A 26 -0.53 -7.55 5.06
CA ASN A 26 -1.17 -8.85 5.32
C ASN A 26 -2.70 -8.74 5.19
N GLU A 27 -3.40 -9.86 5.37
CA GLU A 27 -4.88 -9.88 5.33
C GLU A 27 -5.54 -9.25 6.57
N ASP A 28 -4.83 -9.13 7.70
CA ASP A 28 -5.35 -8.47 8.91
C ASP A 28 -5.56 -6.95 8.69
N GLU A 29 -4.63 -6.30 7.98
CA GLU A 29 -4.73 -4.87 7.68
C GLU A 29 -5.69 -4.58 6.49
N LEU A 30 -6.40 -5.57 5.97
CA LEU A 30 -7.32 -5.40 4.85
C LEU A 30 -8.67 -4.85 5.34
N ILE A 31 -8.97 -3.61 4.99
CA ILE A 31 -10.24 -2.96 5.32
C ILE A 31 -11.36 -3.45 4.39
N SER A 32 -11.10 -3.47 3.08
CA SER A 32 -12.13 -3.87 2.10
C SER A 32 -11.55 -4.43 0.81
N LYS A 33 -12.15 -5.55 0.36
CA LYS A 33 -11.91 -6.13 -0.98
C LYS A 33 -12.78 -5.50 -2.07
N HIS A 34 -13.82 -4.75 -1.67
CA HIS A 34 -14.80 -4.14 -2.56
C HIS A 34 -14.59 -2.62 -2.62
N PHE A 35 -13.34 -2.20 -2.84
CA PHE A 35 -13.02 -0.79 -3.02
C PHE A 35 -12.82 -0.48 -4.50
N THR A 36 -13.22 0.71 -4.92
CA THR A 36 -13.03 1.18 -6.30
C THR A 36 -12.20 2.45 -6.24
N GLY A 37 -10.96 2.34 -6.71
CA GLY A 37 -10.07 3.49 -6.89
C GLY A 37 -10.35 4.22 -8.20
N SER A 38 -9.54 5.25 -8.48
CA SER A 38 -9.66 6.04 -9.71
C SER A 38 -9.42 5.23 -10.99
N THR A 39 -8.67 4.13 -10.91
CA THR A 39 -8.32 3.26 -12.04
C THR A 39 -9.17 1.99 -12.13
N GLY A 40 -10.09 1.76 -11.20
CA GLY A 40 -10.95 0.56 -11.18
C GLY A 40 -10.98 -0.15 -9.83
N PRO A 41 -11.38 -1.44 -9.81
CA PRO A 41 -11.48 -2.23 -8.58
C PRO A 41 -10.10 -2.41 -7.94
N ALA A 42 -10.04 -2.20 -6.63
CA ALA A 42 -8.82 -2.24 -5.84
C ALA A 42 -9.11 -2.78 -4.42
N PHE A 43 -8.04 -3.13 -3.71
CA PHE A 43 -8.11 -3.48 -2.29
C PHE A 43 -7.71 -2.30 -1.45
N LEU A 44 -8.47 -2.05 -0.38
CA LEU A 44 -8.19 -1.01 0.59
C LEU A 44 -7.56 -1.64 1.83
N PHE A 45 -6.35 -1.20 2.15
CA PHE A 45 -5.61 -1.61 3.33
C PHE A 45 -5.46 -0.44 4.30
N ASP A 46 -5.45 -0.72 5.60
CA ASP A 46 -5.21 0.25 6.66
C ASP A 46 -3.73 0.65 6.71
N ARG A 47 -2.85 -0.36 6.64
CA ARG A 47 -1.41 -0.17 6.75
C ARG A 47 -0.65 -0.97 5.69
N VAL A 48 0.39 -0.33 5.17
CA VAL A 48 1.37 -0.91 4.26
C VAL A 48 2.77 -0.45 4.69
N VAL A 49 3.73 -1.36 4.68
CA VAL A 49 5.13 -1.12 5.05
C VAL A 49 6.06 -1.34 3.86
N ASN A 50 7.34 -0.95 4.00
CA ASN A 50 8.36 -1.08 2.96
C ASN A 50 8.03 -0.35 1.65
N ILE A 51 7.40 0.82 1.78
CA ILE A 51 7.05 1.72 0.68
C ILE A 51 7.73 3.08 0.83
N GLU A 52 7.89 3.77 -0.29
CA GLU A 52 8.29 5.16 -0.39
C GLU A 52 7.11 6.00 -0.86
N TYR A 53 6.95 7.16 -0.24
CA TYR A 53 5.88 8.10 -0.56
C TYR A 53 6.35 9.10 -1.59
N SER A 54 5.56 9.26 -2.64
CA SER A 54 5.73 10.33 -3.62
C SER A 54 5.21 11.67 -3.08
N GLU A 55 5.31 12.69 -3.92
CA GLU A 55 4.76 14.02 -3.65
C GLU A 55 3.27 13.99 -3.29
N MET A 56 2.88 14.94 -2.47
CA MET A 56 1.52 15.11 -2.00
C MET A 56 0.66 15.77 -3.08
N GLN A 57 -0.40 15.09 -3.52
CA GLN A 57 -1.29 15.57 -4.57
C GLN A 57 -2.72 15.65 -4.06
N LEU A 58 -3.46 16.66 -4.52
CA LEU A 58 -4.89 16.75 -4.29
C LEU A 58 -5.63 15.96 -5.37
N ARG A 59 -6.36 14.91 -4.99
CA ARG A 59 -7.26 14.17 -5.90
C ARG A 59 -8.71 14.29 -5.44
N THR A 60 -9.60 14.46 -6.42
CA THR A 60 -11.04 14.37 -6.19
C THR A 60 -11.48 12.92 -6.33
N MET A 61 -11.98 12.34 -5.25
CA MET A 61 -12.59 11.01 -5.20
C MET A 61 -14.11 11.15 -5.04
N ILE A 62 -14.83 10.02 -5.14
CA ILE A 62 -16.30 9.97 -5.02
C ILE A 62 -16.76 10.59 -3.69
N THR A 63 -15.99 10.40 -2.62
CA THR A 63 -16.25 10.92 -1.27
C THR A 63 -15.84 12.39 -1.07
N GLY A 64 -15.18 13.02 -2.05
CA GLY A 64 -14.73 14.42 -1.98
C GLY A 64 -13.25 14.63 -2.28
N ARG A 65 -12.72 15.81 -1.94
CA ARG A 65 -11.32 16.19 -2.16
C ARG A 65 -10.44 15.59 -1.07
N HIS A 66 -9.47 14.78 -1.47
CA HIS A 66 -8.52 14.13 -0.58
C HIS A 66 -7.10 14.51 -0.97
N ILE A 67 -6.25 14.62 0.03
CA ILE A 67 -4.82 14.75 -0.16
C ILE A 67 -4.25 13.34 -0.16
N VAL A 68 -3.68 12.92 -1.30
CA VAL A 68 -3.16 11.58 -1.52
C VAL A 68 -1.69 11.62 -1.89
N ARG A 69 -0.99 10.51 -1.66
CA ARG A 69 0.37 10.29 -2.13
C ARG A 69 0.40 8.97 -2.86
N ASP A 70 0.97 8.95 -4.06
CA ASP A 70 1.28 7.69 -4.72
C ASP A 70 2.42 7.00 -3.94
N VAL A 71 2.40 5.67 -3.90
CA VAL A 71 3.34 4.86 -3.12
C VAL A 71 4.06 3.88 -4.04
N ILE A 72 5.35 3.67 -3.79
CA ILE A 72 6.20 2.78 -4.58
C ILE A 72 6.91 1.84 -3.61
N CYS A 73 7.14 0.58 -4.00
CA CYS A 73 7.90 -0.35 -3.16
C CYS A 73 9.33 0.16 -2.96
N LYS A 74 9.78 0.22 -1.71
CA LYS A 74 11.16 0.55 -1.35
C LYS A 74 12.05 -0.63 -1.73
N ARG A 75 13.08 -0.41 -2.56
CA ARG A 75 13.98 -1.46 -3.04
C ARG A 75 15.40 -1.28 -2.50
#